data_AF-A0A923DDF5-F1
#
_entry.id   AF-A0A923DDF5-F1
#
_cell.length_a   1.000
_cell.length_b   1.000
_cell.length_c   1.000
_cell.angle_alpha   90.00
_cell.angle_beta   90.00
_cell.angle_gamma   90.00
#
_symmetry.space_group_name_H-M   'P 1'
#
loop_
_entity.id
_entity.type
_entity.pdbx_description
1 polymer ?
#
loop_
_entity_poly.entity_id
_entity_poly.type
_entity_poly.pdbx_seq_one_letter_code
_entity_poly.pdbx_strand_id
1 'polypeptide(L)'
;MCGFVGVFDLKVPAHELRPQVLKMSKKIRHRGPDWSGIFSCDKAILSHERLSVVDPESGGQPLYSKDRKLVLAVNGEIYNHLEIRERIGDSYEFLTHSDCEVILALYREKGVDFLEDLNGIFAFALYDLEKDVYLIARDHIGIIPLYQGWDKHGNYYVASELKALEGHCSKIEEFLPGQYLFSADGEIKTWYDREWKSFDAVKDNGFDMDELRTALEAAVHRQLMSDVPYGVLLSGGLDSSVISAIAKKYAAFRIESHDSETAYWPQLHSFAVGLVGSPDLAAARKVADHIGTVHHQIHFTVQEGLDAIRDVIYHLETYDVTTVRASTPMYLLSRVIKSMGVKMVLSGEGADEIFGGYLYFHKAPNARAFHEETVRKLGKLHLYDCLRANKSLAAWGVEGRVPFLDKEFLDVAMRINPEEKMAKNGRMEKWVVRKAFEDYLPESVVWRQKEQFSDGVGYNWIDSLKAMVAEKVTDEMMSTSKYRFPINTPMSKEEYFYRSIFTEHFPSDSAASCVPSVPSIACSTPIALEWDASFRNNADPSGRSVGSVHLEGYEKK
;
A
#
# COMPACT_ATOMS: atom_id res chain seq x y z
N MET A 1 -7.82 -7.68 1.72
CA MET A 1 -8.47 -6.80 0.74
C MET A 1 -8.96 -7.60 -0.44
N CYS A 2 -10.04 -7.18 -1.09
CA CYS A 2 -10.64 -7.89 -2.23
C CYS A 2 -9.75 -7.93 -3.49
N GLY A 3 -10.22 -8.59 -4.55
CA GLY A 3 -9.63 -8.55 -5.87
C GLY A 3 -10.71 -8.60 -6.96
N PHE A 4 -10.48 -7.98 -8.11
CA PHE A 4 -11.42 -8.06 -9.23
C PHE A 4 -10.69 -8.18 -10.57
N VAL A 5 -11.41 -8.68 -11.58
CA VAL A 5 -11.02 -8.65 -12.99
C VAL A 5 -12.20 -8.13 -13.80
N GLY A 6 -11.99 -7.06 -14.54
CA GLY A 6 -12.94 -6.50 -15.50
C GLY A 6 -12.44 -6.71 -16.92
N VAL A 7 -13.35 -6.98 -17.86
CA VAL A 7 -13.08 -6.91 -19.30
C VAL A 7 -14.20 -6.15 -20.00
N PHE A 8 -13.80 -5.25 -20.88
CA PHE A 8 -14.62 -4.31 -21.62
C PHE A 8 -14.24 -4.33 -23.11
N ASP A 9 -14.98 -3.57 -23.91
CA ASP A 9 -14.77 -3.43 -25.36
C ASP A 9 -14.74 -4.77 -26.10
N LEU A 10 -15.63 -5.70 -25.72
CA LEU A 10 -15.56 -7.09 -26.17
C LEU A 10 -15.54 -7.21 -27.70
N LYS A 11 -14.43 -7.75 -28.22
CA LYS A 11 -14.20 -8.14 -29.62
C LYS A 11 -14.42 -9.64 -29.85
N VAL A 12 -14.60 -10.38 -28.76
CA VAL A 12 -14.89 -11.82 -28.73
C VAL A 12 -16.19 -12.02 -27.93
N PRO A 13 -17.06 -12.96 -28.31
CA PRO A 13 -18.31 -13.21 -27.58
C PRO A 13 -18.10 -13.45 -26.09
N ALA A 14 -18.94 -12.84 -25.25
CA ALA A 14 -18.81 -12.91 -23.80
C ALA A 14 -18.81 -14.34 -23.24
N HIS A 15 -19.56 -15.27 -23.86
CA HIS A 15 -19.60 -16.67 -23.43
C HIS A 15 -18.25 -17.41 -23.60
N GLU A 16 -17.38 -16.94 -24.51
CA GLU A 16 -16.02 -17.46 -24.69
C GLU A 16 -15.03 -16.83 -23.69
N LEU A 17 -15.20 -15.53 -23.39
CA LEU A 17 -14.34 -14.80 -22.45
C LEU A 17 -14.67 -15.09 -20.99
N ARG A 18 -15.93 -15.35 -20.64
CA ARG A 18 -16.35 -15.55 -19.24
C ARG A 18 -15.58 -16.69 -18.54
N PRO A 19 -15.38 -17.89 -19.13
CA PRO A 19 -14.53 -18.92 -18.54
C PRO A 19 -13.07 -18.49 -18.34
N GLN A 20 -12.53 -17.65 -19.24
CA GLN A 20 -11.19 -17.09 -19.10
C GLN A 20 -11.13 -16.13 -17.91
N VAL A 21 -12.08 -15.19 -17.80
CA VAL A 21 -12.16 -14.22 -16.69
C VAL A 21 -12.26 -14.95 -15.35
N LEU A 22 -13.04 -16.04 -15.25
CA LEU A 22 -13.10 -16.86 -14.03
C LEU A 22 -11.75 -17.47 -13.65
N LYS A 23 -10.93 -17.89 -14.63
CA LYS A 23 -9.56 -18.38 -14.37
C LYS A 23 -8.63 -17.24 -13.94
N MET A 24 -8.74 -16.07 -14.55
CA MET A 24 -7.98 -14.87 -14.18
C MET A 24 -8.32 -14.44 -12.74
N SER A 25 -9.61 -14.37 -12.41
CA SER A 25 -10.15 -14.08 -11.06
C SER A 25 -9.63 -15.06 -10.02
N LYS A 26 -9.63 -16.37 -10.34
CA LYS A 26 -9.11 -17.40 -9.43
C LYS A 26 -7.63 -17.21 -9.08
N LYS A 27 -6.80 -16.63 -9.96
CA LYS A 27 -5.38 -16.34 -9.67
C LYS A 27 -5.19 -15.29 -8.57
N ILE A 28 -6.23 -14.49 -8.28
CA ILE A 28 -6.19 -13.41 -7.28
C ILE A 28 -7.10 -13.68 -6.08
N ARG A 29 -7.59 -14.92 -5.92
CA ARG A 29 -8.50 -15.31 -4.84
C ARG A 29 -7.88 -15.20 -3.45
N HIS A 30 -6.56 -15.30 -3.32
CA HIS A 30 -5.88 -15.11 -2.02
C HIS A 30 -6.24 -13.78 -1.36
N ARG A 31 -6.52 -12.75 -2.18
CA ARG A 31 -6.98 -11.44 -1.73
C ARG A 31 -8.36 -11.53 -1.05
N GLY A 32 -9.32 -12.14 -1.74
CA GLY A 32 -10.70 -12.28 -1.32
C GLY A 32 -11.16 -13.73 -1.17
N PRO A 33 -10.83 -14.40 -0.05
CA PRO A 33 -11.10 -15.83 0.13
C PRO A 33 -12.54 -16.15 0.54
N ASP A 34 -13.36 -15.17 0.91
CA ASP A 34 -14.64 -15.41 1.58
C ASP A 34 -15.78 -15.72 0.57
N TRP A 35 -15.77 -15.08 -0.60
CA TRP A 35 -16.79 -15.26 -1.62
C TRP A 35 -16.29 -14.87 -3.02
N SER A 36 -16.96 -15.33 -4.07
CA SER A 36 -16.71 -14.90 -5.45
C SER A 36 -18.02 -14.51 -6.13
N GLY A 37 -17.99 -13.46 -6.95
CA GLY A 37 -19.13 -13.04 -7.75
C GLY A 37 -18.71 -12.67 -9.17
N ILE A 38 -19.67 -12.67 -10.09
CA ILE A 38 -19.42 -12.31 -11.49
C ILE A 38 -20.67 -11.76 -12.17
N PHE A 39 -20.51 -10.63 -12.83
CA PHE A 39 -21.42 -10.08 -13.82
C PHE A 39 -20.90 -10.38 -15.22
N SER A 40 -21.81 -10.65 -16.17
CA SER A 40 -21.47 -10.83 -17.57
C SER A 40 -22.66 -10.44 -18.45
N CYS A 41 -22.40 -9.60 -19.45
CA CYS A 41 -23.28 -9.32 -20.57
C CYS A 41 -22.49 -9.38 -21.89
N ASP A 42 -23.12 -9.06 -23.02
CA ASP A 42 -22.47 -9.10 -24.34
C ASP A 42 -21.36 -8.05 -24.53
N LYS A 43 -21.23 -7.10 -23.60
CA LYS A 43 -20.34 -5.93 -23.70
C LYS A 43 -19.28 -5.82 -22.61
N ALA A 44 -19.51 -6.46 -21.46
CA ALA A 44 -18.62 -6.38 -20.31
C ALA A 44 -18.74 -7.62 -19.41
N ILE A 45 -17.66 -7.93 -18.70
CA ILE A 45 -17.62 -8.96 -17.66
C ILE A 45 -16.85 -8.39 -16.48
N LEU A 46 -17.42 -8.49 -15.27
CA LEU A 46 -16.77 -8.06 -14.04
C LEU A 46 -16.83 -9.22 -13.04
N SER A 47 -15.68 -9.77 -12.65
CA SER A 47 -15.57 -10.74 -11.56
C SER A 47 -14.95 -10.13 -10.33
N HIS A 48 -15.33 -10.65 -9.16
CA HIS A 48 -14.86 -10.18 -7.87
C HIS A 48 -14.58 -11.36 -6.94
N GLU A 49 -13.50 -11.28 -6.18
CA GLU A 49 -13.13 -12.15 -5.07
C GLU A 49 -13.14 -11.30 -3.79
N ARG A 50 -14.00 -11.66 -2.83
CA ARG A 50 -14.33 -10.82 -1.68
C ARG A 50 -13.59 -11.25 -0.42
N LEU A 51 -12.95 -10.29 0.25
CA LEU A 51 -12.67 -10.34 1.68
C LEU A 51 -13.74 -9.50 2.36
N SER A 52 -14.58 -10.12 3.19
CA SER A 52 -15.68 -9.43 3.85
C SER A 52 -15.18 -8.78 5.14
N VAL A 53 -15.10 -7.44 5.14
CA VAL A 53 -14.67 -6.59 6.26
C VAL A 53 -15.85 -5.76 6.80
N VAL A 54 -16.50 -4.97 5.93
CA VAL A 54 -17.75 -4.26 6.22
C VAL A 54 -18.93 -5.02 5.60
N ASP A 55 -20.03 -5.11 6.34
CA ASP A 55 -21.28 -5.77 5.94
C ASP A 55 -21.08 -7.20 5.39
N PRO A 56 -20.67 -8.18 6.22
CA PRO A 56 -20.45 -9.55 5.77
C PRO A 56 -21.71 -10.20 5.18
N GLU A 57 -22.90 -9.79 5.62
CA GLU A 57 -24.18 -10.40 5.25
C GLU A 57 -24.65 -10.01 3.86
N SER A 58 -24.60 -8.71 3.50
CA SER A 58 -25.22 -8.22 2.26
C SER A 58 -24.26 -7.60 1.24
N GLY A 59 -23.01 -7.30 1.61
CA GLY A 59 -22.04 -6.60 0.74
C GLY A 59 -21.38 -7.45 -0.36
N GLY A 60 -22.02 -8.53 -0.82
CA GLY A 60 -21.51 -9.37 -1.91
C GLY A 60 -21.35 -8.57 -3.21
N GLN A 61 -20.23 -8.78 -3.92
CA GLN A 61 -19.92 -8.03 -5.14
C GLN A 61 -19.84 -8.95 -6.39
N PRO A 62 -20.11 -8.46 -7.61
CA PRO A 62 -20.40 -7.07 -7.98
C PRO A 62 -21.66 -6.49 -7.32
N LEU A 63 -21.61 -5.21 -6.93
CA LEU A 63 -22.74 -4.45 -6.41
C LEU A 63 -23.62 -3.99 -7.58
N TYR A 64 -24.92 -3.87 -7.32
CA TYR A 64 -25.91 -3.48 -8.33
C TYR A 64 -26.77 -2.34 -7.80
N SER A 65 -27.12 -1.39 -8.66
CA SER A 65 -28.25 -0.50 -8.36
C SER A 65 -29.56 -1.29 -8.32
N LYS A 66 -30.60 -0.74 -7.67
CA LYS A 66 -31.93 -1.39 -7.56
C LYS A 66 -32.53 -1.86 -8.88
N ASP A 67 -32.43 -1.04 -9.92
CA ASP A 67 -32.88 -1.36 -11.28
C ASP A 67 -31.89 -2.22 -12.09
N ARG A 68 -30.75 -2.59 -11.47
CA ARG A 68 -29.66 -3.37 -12.04
C ARG A 68 -29.03 -2.76 -13.30
N LYS A 69 -29.13 -1.44 -13.45
CA LYS A 69 -28.54 -0.68 -14.55
C LYS A 69 -27.08 -0.33 -14.34
N LEU A 70 -26.65 -0.26 -13.09
CA LEU A 70 -25.26 -0.04 -12.72
C LEU A 70 -24.69 -1.30 -12.06
N VAL A 71 -23.46 -1.63 -12.41
CA VAL A 71 -22.70 -2.76 -11.85
C VAL A 71 -21.35 -2.26 -11.40
N LEU A 72 -20.94 -2.59 -10.19
CA LEU A 72 -19.70 -2.09 -9.59
C LEU A 72 -18.91 -3.22 -8.95
N ALA A 73 -17.61 -3.30 -9.25
CA ALA A 73 -16.65 -4.12 -8.52
C ALA A 73 -15.59 -3.22 -7.89
N VAL A 74 -15.38 -3.35 -6.57
CA VAL A 74 -14.45 -2.53 -5.80
C VAL A 74 -13.50 -3.42 -5.01
N ASN A 75 -12.24 -3.06 -5.04
CA ASN A 75 -11.29 -3.44 -4.01
C ASN A 75 -10.93 -2.16 -3.24
N GLY A 76 -11.38 -2.02 -2.00
CA GLY A 76 -11.19 -0.78 -1.26
C GLY A 76 -12.11 -0.64 -0.05
N GLU A 77 -12.00 0.52 0.59
CA GLU A 77 -12.76 0.97 1.75
C GLU A 77 -13.06 2.46 1.57
N ILE A 78 -14.34 2.86 1.66
CA ILE A 78 -14.78 4.26 1.61
C ILE A 78 -15.13 4.73 3.02
N TYR A 79 -14.17 5.34 3.70
CA TYR A 79 -14.25 5.66 5.13
C TYR A 79 -15.32 6.71 5.47
N ASN A 80 -15.70 7.58 4.53
CA ASN A 80 -16.77 8.56 4.73
C ASN A 80 -18.14 8.10 4.19
N HIS A 81 -18.35 6.79 3.99
CA HIS A 81 -19.59 6.28 3.39
C HIS A 81 -20.85 6.62 4.19
N LEU A 82 -20.79 6.71 5.53
CA LEU A 82 -21.95 7.07 6.36
C LEU A 82 -22.37 8.53 6.13
N GLU A 83 -21.41 9.44 6.06
CA GLU A 83 -21.66 10.86 5.73
C GLU A 83 -22.27 11.00 4.33
N ILE A 84 -21.76 10.24 3.36
CA ILE A 84 -22.31 10.22 2.00
C ILE A 84 -23.73 9.66 2.01
N ARG A 85 -24.00 8.56 2.72
CA ARG A 85 -25.35 7.96 2.84
C ARG A 85 -26.34 8.94 3.45
N GLU A 86 -25.95 9.65 4.51
CA GLU A 86 -26.78 10.69 5.13
C GLU A 86 -27.08 11.83 4.15
N ARG A 87 -26.05 12.33 3.43
CA ARG A 87 -26.20 13.39 2.43
C ARG A 87 -27.12 12.98 1.27
N ILE A 88 -26.97 11.75 0.78
CA ILE A 88 -27.75 11.20 -0.35
C ILE A 88 -29.21 10.98 0.07
N GLY A 89 -29.44 10.54 1.30
CA GLY A 89 -30.77 10.27 1.84
C GLY A 89 -31.59 9.35 0.93
N ASP A 90 -32.87 9.70 0.72
CA ASP A 90 -33.80 8.89 -0.08
C ASP A 90 -33.62 9.04 -1.61
N SER A 91 -32.63 9.82 -2.08
CA SER A 91 -32.39 9.98 -3.53
C SER A 91 -31.80 8.73 -4.19
N TYR A 92 -31.22 7.84 -3.39
CA TYR A 92 -30.73 6.53 -3.82
C TYR A 92 -31.16 5.46 -2.83
N GLU A 93 -31.74 4.36 -3.34
CA GLU A 93 -32.10 3.23 -2.49
C GLU A 93 -30.93 2.26 -2.36
N PHE A 94 -30.24 2.33 -1.23
CA PHE A 94 -29.16 1.41 -0.88
C PHE A 94 -29.71 0.01 -0.59
N LEU A 95 -29.11 -0.99 -1.21
CA LEU A 95 -29.47 -2.40 -1.07
C LEU A 95 -28.59 -3.14 -0.06
N THR A 96 -27.45 -2.55 0.31
CA THR A 96 -26.45 -3.12 1.20
C THR A 96 -25.97 -2.11 2.23
N HIS A 97 -25.29 -2.61 3.26
CA HIS A 97 -24.55 -1.78 4.21
C HIS A 97 -23.07 -1.64 3.84
N SER A 98 -22.63 -2.20 2.71
CA SER A 98 -21.27 -2.03 2.21
C SER A 98 -20.96 -0.54 2.01
N ASP A 99 -19.84 -0.12 2.56
CA ASP A 99 -19.20 1.18 2.34
C ASP A 99 -19.09 1.53 0.84
N CYS A 100 -18.76 0.54 0.00
CA CYS A 100 -18.51 0.70 -1.43
C CYS A 100 -19.75 1.07 -2.25
N GLU A 101 -20.98 0.82 -1.77
CA GLU A 101 -22.20 1.07 -2.55
C GLU A 101 -22.43 2.57 -2.81
N VAL A 102 -21.87 3.46 -1.98
CA VAL A 102 -21.98 4.92 -2.18
C VAL A 102 -21.42 5.39 -3.52
N ILE A 103 -20.49 4.64 -4.13
CA ILE A 103 -19.99 4.93 -5.48
C ILE A 103 -21.12 4.85 -6.51
N LEU A 104 -22.06 3.89 -6.38
CA LEU A 104 -23.22 3.80 -7.28
C LEU A 104 -24.16 4.99 -7.11
N ALA A 105 -24.39 5.43 -5.87
CA ALA A 105 -25.22 6.59 -5.56
C ALA A 105 -24.61 7.87 -6.14
N LEU A 106 -23.32 8.09 -5.88
CA LEU A 106 -22.57 9.25 -6.37
C LEU A 106 -22.46 9.29 -7.88
N TYR A 107 -22.25 8.14 -8.55
CA TYR A 107 -22.24 8.08 -10.01
C TYR A 107 -23.60 8.48 -10.62
N ARG A 108 -24.72 8.11 -9.98
CA ARG A 108 -26.05 8.56 -10.43
C ARG A 108 -26.25 10.06 -10.27
N GLU A 109 -25.81 10.60 -9.14
CA GLU A 109 -25.98 12.03 -8.82
C GLU A 109 -25.08 12.92 -9.70
N LYS A 110 -23.81 12.54 -9.86
CA LYS A 110 -22.74 13.42 -10.37
C LYS A 110 -22.01 12.89 -11.62
N GLY A 111 -22.36 11.72 -12.14
CA GLY A 111 -21.63 11.13 -13.25
C GLY A 111 -20.19 10.79 -12.85
N VAL A 112 -19.20 11.44 -13.45
CA VAL A 112 -17.76 11.21 -13.14
C VAL A 112 -17.19 12.17 -12.09
N ASP A 113 -17.92 13.24 -11.75
CA ASP A 113 -17.43 14.36 -10.95
C ASP A 113 -17.51 14.13 -9.43
N PHE A 114 -17.49 12.87 -8.97
CA PHE A 114 -17.62 12.51 -7.55
C PHE A 114 -16.34 11.98 -6.91
N LEU A 115 -15.26 11.74 -7.65
CA LEU A 115 -14.07 11.08 -7.10
C LEU A 115 -13.45 11.87 -5.92
N GLU A 116 -13.54 13.20 -5.95
CA GLU A 116 -13.12 14.06 -4.82
C GLU A 116 -14.06 14.01 -3.61
N ASP A 117 -15.29 13.51 -3.75
CA ASP A 117 -16.19 13.28 -2.60
C ASP A 117 -15.75 12.06 -1.77
N LEU A 118 -14.96 11.15 -2.33
CA LEU A 118 -14.54 9.92 -1.65
C LEU A 118 -13.36 10.18 -0.71
N ASN A 119 -13.51 9.87 0.58
CA ASN A 119 -12.38 9.62 1.47
C ASN A 119 -12.25 8.11 1.65
N GLY A 120 -11.18 7.52 1.12
CA GLY A 120 -11.03 6.09 1.09
C GLY A 120 -9.78 5.63 0.37
N ILE A 121 -9.58 4.31 0.36
CA ILE A 121 -8.59 3.63 -0.47
C ILE A 121 -9.37 2.73 -1.42
N PHE A 122 -9.16 2.82 -2.73
CA PHE A 122 -9.98 2.09 -3.68
C PHE A 122 -9.30 1.89 -5.03
N ALA A 123 -9.64 0.78 -5.65
CA ALA A 123 -9.65 0.60 -7.08
C ALA A 123 -11.00 0.03 -7.46
N PHE A 124 -11.66 0.58 -8.47
CA PHE A 124 -12.95 0.07 -8.90
C PHE A 124 -13.13 0.07 -10.42
N ALA A 125 -14.07 -0.77 -10.86
CA ALA A 125 -14.63 -0.72 -12.19
C ALA A 125 -16.16 -0.71 -12.09
N LEU A 126 -16.78 0.29 -12.72
CA LEU A 126 -18.22 0.48 -12.82
C LEU A 126 -18.63 0.32 -14.28
N TYR A 127 -19.74 -0.38 -14.53
CA TYR A 127 -20.37 -0.47 -15.85
C TYR A 127 -21.82 0.02 -15.78
N ASP A 128 -22.15 0.98 -16.65
CA ASP A 128 -23.48 1.53 -16.85
C ASP A 128 -24.10 0.88 -18.11
N LEU A 129 -25.09 0.01 -17.89
CA LEU A 129 -25.77 -0.75 -18.94
C LEU A 129 -26.67 0.13 -19.80
N GLU A 130 -27.14 1.27 -19.30
CA GLU A 130 -28.05 2.14 -20.07
C GLU A 130 -27.30 2.99 -21.07
N LYS A 131 -26.12 3.46 -20.68
CA LYS A 131 -25.25 4.29 -21.52
C LYS A 131 -24.25 3.46 -22.33
N ASP A 132 -24.07 2.18 -22.01
CA ASP A 132 -23.01 1.31 -22.55
C ASP A 132 -21.62 1.94 -22.34
N VAL A 133 -21.34 2.36 -21.11
CA VAL A 133 -20.07 2.99 -20.72
C VAL A 133 -19.52 2.36 -19.45
N TYR A 134 -18.22 2.47 -19.25
CA TYR A 134 -17.55 2.08 -18.02
C TYR A 134 -16.75 3.24 -17.42
N LEU A 135 -16.62 3.21 -16.10
CA LEU A 135 -15.76 4.11 -15.32
C LEU A 135 -14.81 3.25 -14.49
N ILE A 136 -13.51 3.47 -14.64
CA ILE A 136 -12.47 2.85 -13.82
C ILE A 136 -11.75 3.95 -13.08
N ALA A 137 -11.50 3.79 -11.79
CA ALA A 137 -10.72 4.76 -11.04
C ALA A 137 -9.87 4.09 -9.96
N ARG A 138 -8.82 4.80 -9.57
CA ARG A 138 -7.89 4.41 -8.51
C ARG A 138 -7.69 5.56 -7.53
N ASP A 139 -7.47 5.22 -6.26
CA ASP A 139 -7.27 6.17 -5.16
C ASP A 139 -6.06 7.10 -5.39
N HIS A 140 -6.03 8.17 -4.59
CA HIS A 140 -5.14 9.34 -4.73
C HIS A 140 -3.65 9.00 -4.71
N ILE A 141 -3.22 7.96 -4.00
CA ILE A 141 -1.81 7.56 -3.87
C ILE A 141 -1.53 6.19 -4.49
N GLY A 142 -2.57 5.45 -4.88
CA GLY A 142 -2.45 4.09 -5.41
C GLY A 142 -2.19 3.07 -4.32
N ILE A 143 -2.78 3.29 -3.14
CA ILE A 143 -2.75 2.39 -1.98
C ILE A 143 -3.33 1.04 -2.35
N ILE A 144 -4.38 1.04 -3.17
CA ILE A 144 -4.91 -0.16 -3.80
C ILE A 144 -4.24 -0.39 -5.15
N PRO A 145 -3.73 -1.60 -5.46
CA PRO A 145 -3.17 -1.90 -6.76
C PRO A 145 -4.26 -2.03 -7.83
N LEU A 146 -3.95 -1.52 -9.02
CA LEU A 146 -4.76 -1.71 -10.21
C LEU A 146 -3.85 -1.74 -11.44
N TYR A 147 -4.05 -2.74 -12.28
CA TYR A 147 -3.39 -2.91 -13.57
C TYR A 147 -4.43 -2.88 -14.67
N GLN A 148 -3.98 -2.52 -15.86
CA GLN A 148 -4.75 -2.55 -17.09
C GLN A 148 -4.00 -3.29 -18.18
N GLY A 149 -4.72 -3.85 -19.15
CA GLY A 149 -4.11 -4.57 -20.25
C GLY A 149 -5.00 -4.72 -21.45
N TRP A 150 -4.37 -5.08 -22.57
CA TRP A 150 -5.05 -5.31 -23.84
C TRP A 150 -4.58 -6.64 -24.41
N ASP A 151 -5.53 -7.47 -24.85
CA ASP A 151 -5.21 -8.70 -25.57
C ASP A 151 -5.03 -8.46 -27.08
N LYS A 152 -4.65 -9.53 -27.80
CA LYS A 152 -4.42 -9.50 -29.24
C LYS A 152 -5.67 -9.16 -30.08
N HIS A 153 -6.87 -9.25 -29.49
CA HIS A 153 -8.11 -8.91 -30.16
C HIS A 153 -8.51 -7.45 -29.93
N GLY A 154 -7.91 -6.80 -28.94
CA GLY A 154 -8.26 -5.44 -28.53
C GLY A 154 -9.35 -5.41 -27.46
N ASN A 155 -9.60 -6.51 -26.74
CA ASN A 155 -10.39 -6.44 -25.50
C ASN A 155 -9.58 -5.68 -24.44
N TYR A 156 -10.23 -4.81 -23.69
CA TYR A 156 -9.60 -4.03 -22.63
C TYR A 156 -9.87 -4.68 -21.26
N TYR A 157 -8.82 -4.90 -20.48
CA TYR A 157 -8.87 -5.56 -19.18
C TYR A 157 -8.38 -4.63 -18.08
N VAL A 158 -8.95 -4.82 -16.90
CA VAL A 158 -8.43 -4.28 -15.64
C VAL A 158 -8.40 -5.37 -14.57
N ALA A 159 -7.41 -5.37 -13.70
CA ALA A 159 -7.32 -6.32 -12.61
C ALA A 159 -6.54 -5.76 -11.42
N SER A 160 -6.86 -6.22 -10.21
CA SER A 160 -6.15 -5.80 -8.99
C SER A 160 -4.67 -6.21 -8.96
N GLU A 161 -4.29 -7.26 -9.70
CA GLU A 161 -2.91 -7.77 -9.73
C GLU A 161 -2.53 -8.19 -11.16
N LEU A 162 -1.27 -7.91 -11.55
CA LEU A 162 -0.71 -8.18 -12.87
C LEU A 162 -0.82 -9.65 -13.27
N LYS A 163 -0.68 -10.57 -12.31
CA LYS A 163 -0.75 -12.03 -12.50
C LYS A 163 -2.06 -12.51 -13.12
N ALA A 164 -3.14 -11.75 -12.92
CA ALA A 164 -4.43 -12.02 -13.56
C ALA A 164 -4.35 -11.77 -15.08
N LEU A 165 -3.59 -10.76 -15.51
CA LEU A 165 -3.45 -10.33 -16.90
C LEU A 165 -2.34 -11.09 -17.65
N GLU A 166 -1.28 -11.50 -16.96
CA GLU A 166 -0.14 -12.22 -17.55
C GLU A 166 -0.59 -13.51 -18.27
N GLY A 167 -0.11 -13.66 -19.51
CA GLY A 167 -0.45 -14.77 -20.41
C GLY A 167 -1.76 -14.59 -21.18
N HIS A 168 -2.54 -13.55 -20.87
CA HIS A 168 -3.79 -13.21 -21.57
C HIS A 168 -3.67 -11.89 -22.35
N CYS A 169 -3.04 -10.89 -21.75
CA CYS A 169 -2.81 -9.58 -22.38
C CYS A 169 -1.47 -9.55 -23.13
N SER A 170 -1.44 -8.92 -24.30
CA SER A 170 -0.22 -8.62 -25.05
C SER A 170 0.49 -7.35 -24.56
N LYS A 171 -0.25 -6.44 -23.93
CA LYS A 171 0.24 -5.23 -23.29
C LYS A 171 -0.33 -5.14 -21.89
N ILE A 172 0.52 -4.88 -20.89
CA ILE A 172 0.12 -4.70 -19.49
C ILE A 172 0.80 -3.44 -18.98
N GLU A 173 0.02 -2.60 -18.29
CA GLU A 173 0.48 -1.37 -17.66
C GLU A 173 -0.16 -1.26 -16.29
N GLU A 174 0.48 -0.51 -15.39
CA GLU A 174 -0.20 -0.08 -14.17
C GLU A 174 -1.25 0.99 -14.51
N PHE A 175 -2.41 0.94 -13.86
CA PHE A 175 -3.38 2.03 -13.91
C PHE A 175 -2.96 3.05 -12.85
N LEU A 176 -2.50 4.24 -13.23
CA LEU A 176 -1.79 5.13 -12.29
C LEU A 176 -2.69 5.68 -11.16
N PRO A 177 -2.09 6.05 -10.01
CA PRO A 177 -2.79 6.69 -8.91
C PRO A 177 -3.50 8.00 -9.28
N GLY A 178 -4.59 8.32 -8.57
CA GLY A 178 -5.26 9.61 -8.69
C GLY A 178 -5.87 9.86 -10.07
N GLN A 179 -6.11 8.79 -10.83
CA GLN A 179 -6.64 8.82 -12.19
C GLN A 179 -7.95 8.05 -12.32
N TYR A 180 -8.69 8.37 -13.38
CA TYR A 180 -9.85 7.62 -13.84
C TYR A 180 -9.88 7.52 -15.37
N LEU A 181 -10.57 6.51 -15.88
CA LEU A 181 -10.90 6.32 -17.27
C LEU A 181 -12.41 6.23 -17.40
N PHE A 182 -13.01 7.17 -18.11
CA PHE A 182 -14.41 7.10 -18.52
C PHE A 182 -14.49 6.78 -20.01
N SER A 183 -15.15 5.67 -20.36
CA SER A 183 -15.07 5.13 -21.72
C SER A 183 -15.65 6.05 -22.80
N ALA A 184 -16.60 6.93 -22.43
CA ALA A 184 -17.14 7.92 -23.37
C ALA A 184 -16.12 8.97 -23.79
N ASP A 185 -15.16 9.28 -22.91
CA ASP A 185 -14.07 10.22 -23.20
C ASP A 185 -12.90 9.52 -23.90
N GLY A 186 -12.68 8.23 -23.61
CA GLY A 186 -11.60 7.43 -24.20
C GLY A 186 -10.19 7.77 -23.70
N GLU A 187 -10.07 8.73 -22.78
CA GLU A 187 -8.80 9.21 -22.24
C GLU A 187 -8.74 9.07 -20.72
N ILE A 188 -7.54 8.80 -20.19
CA ILE A 188 -7.29 8.77 -18.76
C ILE A 188 -7.15 10.21 -18.25
N LYS A 189 -7.87 10.55 -17.18
CA LYS A 189 -7.89 11.87 -16.56
C LYS A 189 -7.43 11.80 -15.11
N THR A 190 -6.69 12.82 -14.67
CA THR A 190 -6.31 12.98 -13.25
C THR A 190 -7.45 13.64 -12.50
N TRP A 191 -7.88 13.02 -11.40
CA TRP A 191 -8.85 13.62 -10.47
C TRP A 191 -8.18 14.19 -9.22
N TYR A 192 -7.03 13.64 -8.80
CA TYR A 192 -6.35 14.08 -7.58
C TYR A 192 -5.21 15.06 -7.87
N ASP A 193 -5.49 16.35 -7.64
CA ASP A 193 -4.47 17.39 -7.68
C ASP A 193 -4.55 18.32 -6.48
N ARG A 194 -3.38 18.76 -6.00
CA ARG A 194 -3.26 19.52 -4.74
C ARG A 194 -2.18 20.58 -4.87
N GLU A 195 -2.47 21.76 -4.34
CA GLU A 195 -1.55 22.90 -4.36
C GLU A 195 -0.24 22.61 -3.63
N TRP A 196 -0.29 21.80 -2.55
CA TRP A 196 0.89 21.42 -1.79
C TRP A 196 1.92 20.61 -2.60
N LYS A 197 1.60 20.14 -3.82
CA LYS A 197 2.62 19.56 -4.72
C LYS A 197 3.68 20.59 -5.13
N SER A 198 3.34 21.88 -5.10
CA SER A 198 4.28 22.98 -5.34
C SER A 198 4.87 23.50 -4.03
N PHE A 199 6.20 23.60 -3.97
CA PHE A 199 6.88 24.20 -2.81
C PHE A 199 6.44 25.65 -2.57
N ASP A 200 6.19 26.41 -3.64
CA ASP A 200 5.83 27.82 -3.50
C ASP A 200 4.46 28.04 -2.83
N ALA A 201 3.61 27.02 -2.77
CA ALA A 201 2.33 27.05 -2.05
C ALA A 201 2.46 26.75 -0.54
N VAL A 202 3.62 26.25 -0.07
CA VAL A 202 3.78 25.79 1.33
C VAL A 202 4.98 26.42 2.06
N LYS A 203 5.87 27.11 1.35
CA LYS A 203 7.12 27.67 1.91
C LYS A 203 6.93 28.67 3.05
N ASP A 204 5.80 29.38 3.06
CA ASP A 204 5.47 30.43 4.02
C ASP A 204 4.44 29.98 5.07
N ASN A 205 4.05 28.69 5.05
CA ASN A 205 3.09 28.14 6.01
C ASN A 205 3.72 27.99 7.40
N GLY A 206 2.91 27.63 8.39
CA GLY A 206 3.36 27.31 9.75
C GLY A 206 3.37 25.80 10.04
N PHE A 207 3.55 25.48 11.32
CA PHE A 207 3.30 24.16 11.89
C PHE A 207 2.39 24.33 13.11
N ASP A 208 1.21 23.71 13.08
CA ASP A 208 0.31 23.57 14.21
C ASP A 208 0.32 22.10 14.69
N MET A 209 0.75 21.91 15.93
CA MET A 209 0.88 20.58 16.53
C MET A 209 -0.48 19.94 16.82
N ASP A 210 -1.47 20.74 17.24
CA ASP A 210 -2.80 20.26 17.61
C ASP A 210 -3.61 19.93 16.34
N GLU A 211 -3.43 20.71 15.28
CA GLU A 211 -4.01 20.41 13.96
C GLU A 211 -3.46 19.07 13.41
N LEU A 212 -2.14 18.89 13.42
CA LEU A 212 -1.51 17.64 12.97
C LEU A 212 -1.98 16.43 13.80
N ARG A 213 -2.04 16.59 15.12
CA ARG A 213 -2.53 15.56 16.05
C ARG A 213 -3.96 15.19 15.71
N THR A 214 -4.85 16.17 15.68
CA THR A 214 -6.29 15.99 15.42
C THR A 214 -6.53 15.33 14.06
N ALA A 215 -5.80 15.74 13.03
CA ALA A 215 -5.94 15.18 11.69
C ALA A 215 -5.55 13.70 11.62
N LEU A 216 -4.44 13.29 12.27
CA LEU A 216 -4.05 11.88 12.29
C LEU A 216 -4.98 11.04 13.18
N GLU A 217 -5.45 11.61 14.29
CA GLU A 217 -6.47 10.94 15.12
C GLU A 217 -7.75 10.68 14.35
N ALA A 218 -8.24 11.67 13.59
CA ALA A 218 -9.41 11.53 12.72
C ALA A 218 -9.18 10.47 11.63
N ALA A 219 -8.00 10.46 11.00
CA ALA A 219 -7.64 9.45 10.01
C ALA A 219 -7.61 8.03 10.59
N VAL A 220 -6.99 7.83 11.76
CA VAL A 220 -6.98 6.52 12.42
C VAL A 220 -8.38 6.10 12.84
N HIS A 221 -9.15 7.03 13.43
CA HIS A 221 -10.53 6.79 13.83
C HIS A 221 -11.33 6.29 12.63
N ARG A 222 -11.50 7.09 11.57
CA ARG A 222 -12.22 6.66 10.35
C ARG A 222 -11.80 5.27 9.82
N GLN A 223 -10.52 4.94 9.88
CA GLN A 223 -9.99 3.67 9.40
C GLN A 223 -10.17 2.46 10.35
N LEU A 224 -10.79 2.61 11.52
CA LEU A 224 -11.21 1.47 12.36
C LEU A 224 -12.59 0.89 11.97
N MET A 225 -13.28 1.50 10.99
CA MET A 225 -14.53 1.00 10.40
C MET A 225 -14.43 -0.49 10.02
N SER A 226 -15.15 -1.39 10.71
CA SER A 226 -15.01 -2.84 10.52
C SER A 226 -16.09 -3.63 11.27
N ASP A 227 -16.67 -4.64 10.61
CA ASP A 227 -17.56 -5.63 11.23
C ASP A 227 -16.83 -6.95 11.56
N VAL A 228 -15.50 -6.97 11.46
CA VAL A 228 -14.65 -8.16 11.68
C VAL A 228 -13.45 -7.86 12.58
N PRO A 229 -12.79 -8.89 13.15
CA PRO A 229 -11.59 -8.68 13.95
C PRO A 229 -10.48 -7.97 13.18
N TYR A 230 -9.92 -6.93 13.79
CA TYR A 230 -8.78 -6.18 13.28
C TYR A 230 -7.64 -6.07 14.32
N GLY A 231 -6.48 -5.59 13.87
CA GLY A 231 -5.33 -5.33 14.73
C GLY A 231 -4.42 -4.22 14.21
N VAL A 232 -3.23 -4.12 14.77
CA VAL A 232 -2.20 -3.15 14.37
C VAL A 232 -0.86 -3.85 14.11
N LEU A 233 -0.15 -3.43 13.08
CA LEU A 233 1.25 -3.79 12.90
C LEU A 233 2.10 -2.89 13.81
N LEU A 234 2.94 -3.49 14.64
CA LEU A 234 3.73 -2.77 15.64
C LEU A 234 5.20 -3.20 15.56
N SER A 235 6.05 -2.37 14.96
CA SER A 235 7.50 -2.60 14.85
C SER A 235 8.31 -2.00 16.01
N GLY A 236 7.67 -1.17 16.84
CA GLY A 236 8.37 -0.36 17.85
C GLY A 236 9.18 0.81 17.27
N GLY A 237 9.04 1.09 15.98
CA GLY A 237 9.41 2.37 15.38
C GLY A 237 8.34 3.42 15.66
N LEU A 238 8.68 4.71 15.49
CA LEU A 238 7.78 5.84 15.80
C LEU A 238 6.40 5.67 15.14
N ASP A 239 6.36 5.38 13.85
CA ASP A 239 5.15 5.50 13.03
C ASP A 239 4.10 4.46 13.41
N SER A 240 4.49 3.19 13.43
CA SER A 240 3.61 2.09 13.85
C SER A 240 3.18 2.22 15.31
N SER A 241 4.03 2.82 16.16
CA SER A 241 3.71 3.07 17.57
C SER A 241 2.65 4.16 17.72
N VAL A 242 2.77 5.28 17.00
CA VAL A 242 1.75 6.35 16.98
C VAL A 242 0.40 5.80 16.52
N ILE A 243 0.37 5.08 15.39
CA ILE A 243 -0.87 4.46 14.88
C ILE A 243 -1.47 3.49 15.91
N SER A 244 -0.64 2.66 16.55
CA SER A 244 -1.11 1.71 17.56
C SER A 244 -1.67 2.39 18.81
N ALA A 245 -1.04 3.47 19.27
CA ALA A 245 -1.51 4.23 20.43
C ALA A 245 -2.84 4.93 20.14
N ILE A 246 -2.97 5.57 18.97
CA ILE A 246 -4.23 6.20 18.56
C ILE A 246 -5.32 5.13 18.35
N ALA A 247 -5.03 4.02 17.68
CA ALA A 247 -5.98 2.94 17.51
C ALA A 247 -6.48 2.41 18.86
N LYS A 248 -5.59 2.27 19.85
CA LYS A 248 -5.93 1.84 21.20
C LYS A 248 -6.89 2.80 21.91
N LYS A 249 -6.77 4.12 21.67
CA LYS A 249 -7.67 5.15 22.21
C LYS A 249 -9.12 4.94 21.78
N TYR A 250 -9.34 4.51 20.53
CA TYR A 250 -10.68 4.40 19.93
C TYR A 250 -11.22 2.97 19.84
N ALA A 251 -10.38 1.94 19.87
CA ALA A 251 -10.77 0.55 19.60
C ALA A 251 -11.83 -0.06 20.55
N ALA A 252 -12.17 0.60 21.66
CA ALA A 252 -13.18 0.12 22.58
C ALA A 252 -14.62 0.28 22.04
N PHE A 253 -14.84 1.17 21.07
CA PHE A 253 -16.18 1.54 20.58
C PHE A 253 -16.31 1.39 19.06
N ARG A 254 -17.55 1.22 18.59
CA ARG A 254 -17.89 1.12 17.17
C ARG A 254 -18.04 2.50 16.56
N ILE A 255 -17.32 2.73 15.47
CA ILE A 255 -17.32 4.01 14.78
C ILE A 255 -18.62 4.23 14.02
N GLU A 256 -19.18 3.14 13.49
CA GLU A 256 -20.46 3.14 12.79
C GLU A 256 -21.63 3.55 13.70
N SER A 257 -21.43 3.47 15.03
CA SER A 257 -22.39 3.89 16.05
C SER A 257 -22.10 5.28 16.64
N HIS A 258 -21.17 6.03 16.04
CA HIS A 258 -20.61 7.27 16.62
C HIS A 258 -20.07 7.05 18.03
N ASP A 259 -19.29 5.98 18.22
CA ASP A 259 -18.65 5.59 19.48
C ASP A 259 -19.62 5.35 20.65
N SER A 260 -20.90 5.07 20.37
CA SER A 260 -21.92 4.84 21.39
C SER A 260 -22.07 3.37 21.81
N GLU A 261 -21.74 2.43 20.92
CA GLU A 261 -21.76 1.00 21.17
C GLU A 261 -20.34 0.43 21.35
N THR A 262 -20.19 -0.59 22.20
CA THR A 262 -18.93 -1.31 22.35
C THR A 262 -18.56 -2.03 21.06
N ALA A 263 -17.28 -1.97 20.67
CA ALA A 263 -16.77 -2.72 19.51
C ALA A 263 -17.04 -4.22 19.67
N TYR A 264 -17.34 -4.90 18.56
CA TYR A 264 -17.51 -6.37 18.56
C TYR A 264 -16.24 -7.09 19.05
N TRP A 265 -15.06 -6.52 18.77
CA TRP A 265 -13.76 -6.97 19.24
C TRP A 265 -12.99 -5.82 19.91
N PRO A 266 -13.30 -5.49 21.18
CA PRO A 266 -12.80 -4.28 21.83
C PRO A 266 -11.34 -4.40 22.32
N GLN A 267 -10.78 -5.61 22.34
CA GLN A 267 -9.37 -5.82 22.65
C GLN A 267 -8.54 -5.61 21.38
N LEU A 268 -7.63 -4.64 21.41
CA LEU A 268 -6.69 -4.40 20.32
C LEU A 268 -5.52 -5.38 20.38
N HIS A 269 -5.35 -6.17 19.31
CA HIS A 269 -4.21 -7.05 19.09
C HIS A 269 -3.12 -6.33 18.30
N SER A 270 -1.87 -6.45 18.74
CA SER A 270 -0.71 -5.89 18.04
C SER A 270 0.25 -6.98 17.59
N PHE A 271 0.86 -6.81 16.42
CA PHE A 271 1.66 -7.83 15.78
C PHE A 271 3.04 -7.31 15.37
N ALA A 272 4.10 -8.01 15.78
CA ALA A 272 5.48 -7.74 15.38
C ALA A 272 6.10 -8.99 14.74
N VAL A 273 7.04 -8.81 13.81
CA VAL A 273 7.79 -9.91 13.18
C VAL A 273 9.30 -9.65 13.22
N GLY A 274 10.08 -10.68 13.45
CA GLY A 274 11.54 -10.60 13.44
C GLY A 274 12.22 -11.95 13.66
N LEU A 275 13.53 -11.98 13.45
CA LEU A 275 14.38 -13.06 13.96
C LEU A 275 14.41 -13.00 15.50
N VAL A 276 14.67 -14.14 16.14
CA VAL A 276 14.80 -14.20 17.61
C VAL A 276 15.85 -13.20 18.09
N GLY A 277 15.45 -12.32 19.01
CA GLY A 277 16.32 -11.29 19.58
C GLY A 277 16.48 -10.03 18.73
N SER A 278 15.65 -9.83 17.70
CA SER A 278 15.76 -8.62 16.88
C SER A 278 15.42 -7.34 17.66
N PRO A 279 16.05 -6.20 17.31
CA PRO A 279 15.77 -4.90 17.93
C PRO A 279 14.29 -4.49 17.84
N ASP A 280 13.64 -4.78 16.72
CA ASP A 280 12.23 -4.42 16.51
C ASP A 280 11.29 -5.19 17.42
N LEU A 281 11.53 -6.49 17.66
CA LEU A 281 10.70 -7.26 18.61
C LEU A 281 10.82 -6.70 20.03
N ALA A 282 12.03 -6.30 20.44
CA ALA A 282 12.24 -5.71 21.77
C ALA A 282 11.56 -4.34 21.92
N ALA A 283 11.63 -3.48 20.90
CA ALA A 283 10.98 -2.19 20.92
C ALA A 283 9.45 -2.29 20.83
N ALA A 284 8.93 -3.18 19.99
CA ALA A 284 7.50 -3.44 19.86
C ALA A 284 6.89 -3.88 21.20
N ARG A 285 7.61 -4.74 21.96
CA ARG A 285 7.19 -5.16 23.31
C ARG A 285 7.03 -3.96 24.25
N LYS A 286 8.01 -3.05 24.29
CA LYS A 286 7.95 -1.86 25.15
C LYS A 286 6.71 -1.01 24.85
N VAL A 287 6.40 -0.82 23.57
CA VAL A 287 5.21 -0.05 23.17
C VAL A 287 3.95 -0.80 23.53
N ALA A 288 3.88 -2.09 23.23
CA ALA A 288 2.73 -2.93 23.54
C ALA A 288 2.38 -2.94 25.03
N ASP A 289 3.39 -3.05 25.89
CA ASP A 289 3.23 -3.03 27.34
C ASP A 289 2.76 -1.64 27.83
N HIS A 290 3.24 -0.56 27.20
CA HIS A 290 2.82 0.81 27.52
C HIS A 290 1.36 1.10 27.15
N ILE A 291 0.95 0.73 25.93
CA ILE A 291 -0.42 1.01 25.44
C ILE A 291 -1.44 -0.05 25.88
N GLY A 292 -1.00 -1.22 26.36
CA GLY A 292 -1.87 -2.32 26.80
C GLY A 292 -2.58 -3.04 25.66
N THR A 293 -1.83 -3.47 24.64
CA THR A 293 -2.33 -4.35 23.57
C THR A 293 -2.10 -5.82 23.89
N VAL A 294 -2.93 -6.71 23.33
CA VAL A 294 -2.64 -8.14 23.31
C VAL A 294 -1.55 -8.37 22.25
N HIS A 295 -0.30 -8.45 22.68
CA HIS A 295 0.85 -8.40 21.77
C HIS A 295 1.39 -9.77 21.37
N HIS A 296 1.48 -9.96 20.05
CA HIS A 296 1.97 -11.17 19.40
C HIS A 296 3.33 -10.89 18.76
N GLN A 297 4.36 -11.60 19.23
CA GLN A 297 5.68 -11.59 18.62
C GLN A 297 5.84 -12.83 17.75
N ILE A 298 5.95 -12.60 16.45
CA ILE A 298 6.05 -13.65 15.45
C ILE A 298 7.51 -13.80 15.09
N HIS A 299 8.01 -15.01 15.24
CA HIS A 299 9.37 -15.35 14.85
C HIS A 299 9.34 -16.04 13.49
N PHE A 300 10.32 -15.71 12.66
CA PHE A 300 10.66 -16.52 11.50
C PHE A 300 12.13 -16.91 11.59
N THR A 301 12.49 -18.00 10.92
CA THR A 301 13.87 -18.41 10.71
C THR A 301 14.37 -17.86 9.37
N VAL A 302 15.69 -17.71 9.24
CA VAL A 302 16.30 -17.35 7.96
C VAL A 302 15.86 -18.32 6.85
N GLN A 303 15.81 -19.62 7.14
CA GLN A 303 15.42 -20.63 6.14
C GLN A 303 13.97 -20.42 5.67
N GLU A 304 13.02 -20.19 6.58
CA GLU A 304 11.63 -19.86 6.19
C GLU A 304 11.55 -18.60 5.33
N GLY A 305 12.38 -17.59 5.64
CA GLY A 305 12.51 -16.39 4.80
C GLY A 305 13.02 -16.72 3.40
N LEU A 306 14.10 -17.50 3.29
CA LEU A 306 14.71 -17.87 2.01
C LEU A 306 13.75 -18.72 1.15
N ASP A 307 13.05 -19.67 1.77
CA ASP A 307 12.09 -20.55 1.09
C ASP A 307 10.87 -19.78 0.58
N ALA A 308 10.49 -18.69 1.26
CA ALA A 308 9.35 -17.85 0.88
C ALA A 308 9.64 -16.88 -0.29
N ILE A 309 10.90 -16.62 -0.64
CA ILE A 309 11.27 -15.58 -1.64
C ILE A 309 10.53 -15.76 -2.97
N ARG A 310 10.36 -17.00 -3.42
CA ARG A 310 9.67 -17.29 -4.69
C ARG A 310 8.20 -16.86 -4.65
N ASP A 311 7.48 -17.26 -3.60
CA ASP A 311 6.07 -16.90 -3.42
C ASP A 311 5.92 -15.39 -3.17
N VAL A 312 6.84 -14.79 -2.42
CA VAL A 312 6.86 -13.34 -2.19
C VAL A 312 6.96 -12.58 -3.51
N ILE A 313 7.88 -12.95 -4.40
CA ILE A 313 8.00 -12.32 -5.73
C ILE A 313 6.74 -12.53 -6.57
N TYR A 314 6.14 -13.72 -6.52
CA TYR A 314 4.87 -13.99 -7.20
C TYR A 314 3.74 -13.07 -6.70
N HIS A 315 3.62 -12.89 -5.38
CA HIS A 315 2.57 -12.05 -4.82
C HIS A 315 2.81 -10.56 -5.06
N LEU A 316 4.04 -10.09 -4.88
CA LEU A 316 4.41 -8.68 -5.06
C LEU A 316 4.38 -8.24 -6.53
N GLU A 317 4.76 -9.13 -7.45
CA GLU A 317 4.91 -8.82 -8.87
C GLU A 317 6.00 -7.76 -9.10
N THR A 318 7.11 -7.89 -8.38
CA THR A 318 8.29 -7.03 -8.50
C THR A 318 9.57 -7.83 -8.29
N TYR A 319 10.67 -7.31 -8.82
CA TYR A 319 12.03 -7.80 -8.60
C TYR A 319 12.92 -6.75 -7.92
N ASP A 320 12.35 -5.63 -7.44
CA ASP A 320 13.08 -4.64 -6.66
C ASP A 320 13.61 -5.25 -5.35
N VAL A 321 14.91 -5.09 -5.13
CA VAL A 321 15.64 -5.70 -4.00
C VAL A 321 15.12 -5.20 -2.66
N THR A 322 14.95 -3.89 -2.51
CA THR A 322 14.48 -3.28 -1.25
C THR A 322 13.09 -3.79 -0.90
N THR A 323 12.20 -3.78 -1.89
CA THR A 323 10.82 -4.25 -1.73
C THR A 323 10.78 -5.74 -1.36
N VAL A 324 11.49 -6.62 -2.06
CA VAL A 324 11.48 -8.08 -1.76
C VAL A 324 12.03 -8.38 -0.36
N ARG A 325 13.14 -7.73 0.03
CA ARG A 325 13.73 -7.89 1.37
C ARG A 325 12.75 -7.53 2.49
N ALA A 326 12.10 -6.38 2.39
CA ALA A 326 11.17 -5.89 3.41
C ALA A 326 9.81 -6.63 3.39
N SER A 327 9.38 -7.10 2.22
CA SER A 327 8.10 -7.80 2.05
C SER A 327 8.11 -9.21 2.60
N THR A 328 9.27 -9.88 2.63
CA THR A 328 9.34 -11.29 3.05
C THR A 328 8.90 -11.50 4.50
N PRO A 329 9.41 -10.73 5.50
CA PRO A 329 8.89 -10.81 6.86
C PRO A 329 7.41 -10.42 6.97
N MET A 330 6.96 -9.41 6.21
CA MET A 330 5.56 -8.96 6.22
C MET A 330 4.61 -10.03 5.65
N TYR A 331 5.02 -10.74 4.61
CA TYR A 331 4.30 -11.88 4.04
C TYR A 331 4.15 -13.02 5.06
N LEU A 332 5.24 -13.37 5.74
CA LEU A 332 5.22 -14.39 6.80
C LEU A 332 4.37 -13.96 8.00
N LEU A 333 4.44 -12.67 8.36
CA LEU A 333 3.60 -12.10 9.41
C LEU A 333 2.11 -12.19 9.08
N SER A 334 1.73 -11.81 7.86
CA SER A 334 0.35 -11.84 7.37
C SER A 334 -0.26 -13.25 7.47
N ARG A 335 0.54 -14.28 7.15
CA ARG A 335 0.13 -15.68 7.30
C ARG A 335 -0.33 -16.01 8.72
N VAL A 336 0.37 -15.51 9.72
CA VAL A 336 0.03 -15.73 11.14
C VAL A 336 -1.15 -14.87 11.57
N ILE A 337 -1.22 -13.61 11.13
CA ILE A 337 -2.38 -12.74 11.38
C ILE A 337 -3.67 -13.40 10.89
N LYS A 338 -3.65 -13.94 9.66
CA LYS A 338 -4.79 -14.67 9.10
C LYS A 338 -5.16 -15.91 9.90
N SER A 339 -4.19 -16.70 10.35
CA SER A 339 -4.47 -17.93 11.11
C SER A 339 -5.09 -17.65 12.48
N MET A 340 -4.93 -16.43 12.99
CA MET A 340 -5.58 -15.94 14.21
C MET A 340 -6.99 -15.35 13.97
N GLY A 341 -7.48 -15.37 12.74
CA GLY A 341 -8.82 -14.88 12.39
C GLY A 341 -8.92 -13.36 12.18
N VAL A 342 -7.80 -12.64 12.25
CA VAL A 342 -7.75 -11.20 11.98
C VAL A 342 -7.76 -10.98 10.47
N LYS A 343 -8.65 -10.09 10.01
CA LYS A 343 -8.84 -9.80 8.58
C LYS A 343 -8.30 -8.43 8.16
N MET A 344 -8.10 -7.51 9.09
CA MET A 344 -7.65 -6.15 8.81
C MET A 344 -6.59 -5.72 9.82
N VAL A 345 -5.56 -4.99 9.37
CA VAL A 345 -4.57 -4.36 10.22
C VAL A 345 -4.27 -2.94 9.78
N LEU A 346 -4.03 -2.06 10.76
CA LEU A 346 -3.48 -0.73 10.53
C LEU A 346 -1.95 -0.77 10.51
N SER A 347 -1.33 0.05 9.66
CA SER A 347 0.12 0.17 9.50
C SER A 347 0.57 1.64 9.50
N GLY A 348 1.85 1.86 9.81
CA GLY A 348 2.49 3.18 9.84
C GLY A 348 3.15 3.61 8.52
N GLU A 349 2.88 2.92 7.41
CA GLU A 349 3.46 3.27 6.09
C GLU A 349 3.03 4.67 5.64
N GLY A 350 3.90 5.35 4.89
CA GLY A 350 3.69 6.71 4.38
C GLY A 350 4.28 7.80 5.27
N ALA A 351 4.49 7.55 6.56
CA ALA A 351 5.02 8.55 7.48
C ALA A 351 6.41 9.04 7.08
N ASP A 352 7.30 8.13 6.68
CA ASP A 352 8.67 8.48 6.27
C ASP A 352 8.66 9.34 4.99
N GLU A 353 7.74 9.08 4.04
CA GLU A 353 7.60 9.85 2.80
C GLU A 353 7.02 11.25 3.00
N ILE A 354 6.09 11.42 3.95
CA ILE A 354 5.42 12.70 4.23
C ILE A 354 6.30 13.65 5.05
N PHE A 355 7.07 13.08 5.99
CA PHE A 355 7.81 13.83 7.02
C PHE A 355 9.32 13.72 6.86
N GLY A 356 9.82 13.15 5.76
CA GLY A 356 11.25 12.99 5.49
C GLY A 356 11.96 12.16 6.54
N GLY A 357 11.39 11.00 6.87
CA GLY A 357 11.86 10.12 7.95
C GLY A 357 13.04 9.22 7.58
N TYR A 358 13.34 9.07 6.29
CA TYR A 358 14.53 8.34 5.87
C TYR A 358 15.82 9.12 6.18
N LEU A 359 16.87 8.39 6.61
CA LEU A 359 18.13 9.01 7.04
C LEU A 359 18.80 9.88 5.96
N TYR A 360 18.57 9.63 4.67
CA TYR A 360 19.12 10.47 3.60
C TYR A 360 18.53 11.89 3.57
N PHE A 361 17.34 12.12 4.14
CA PHE A 361 16.76 13.46 4.26
C PHE A 361 17.56 14.40 5.17
N HIS A 362 18.40 13.87 6.07
CA HIS A 362 19.37 14.67 6.83
C HIS A 362 20.36 15.41 5.92
N LYS A 363 20.51 14.94 4.67
CA LYS A 363 21.37 15.56 3.65
C LYS A 363 20.61 16.46 2.67
N ALA A 364 19.29 16.64 2.84
CA ALA A 364 18.53 17.54 1.99
C ALA A 364 19.09 18.98 2.11
N PRO A 365 19.44 19.64 0.99
CA PRO A 365 20.17 20.91 1.04
C PRO A 365 19.32 22.05 1.63
N ASN A 366 18.02 22.07 1.33
CA ASN A 366 17.08 23.11 1.76
C ASN A 366 15.64 22.58 1.77
N ALA A 367 14.71 23.37 2.34
CA ALA A 367 13.28 23.04 2.42
C ALA A 367 12.64 22.74 1.06
N ARG A 368 13.06 23.40 -0.03
CA ARG A 368 12.54 23.14 -1.38
C ARG A 368 12.90 21.74 -1.85
N ALA A 369 14.18 21.37 -1.79
CA ALA A 369 14.62 20.03 -2.17
C ALA A 369 14.02 18.93 -1.30
N PHE A 370 13.87 19.19 0.01
CA PHE A 370 13.18 18.31 0.94
C PHE A 370 11.73 18.08 0.50
N HIS A 371 10.97 19.16 0.30
CA HIS A 371 9.57 19.11 -0.09
C HIS A 371 9.36 18.40 -1.43
N GLU A 372 10.11 18.80 -2.45
CA GLU A 372 10.02 18.20 -3.78
C GLU A 372 10.34 16.70 -3.75
N GLU A 373 11.21 16.25 -2.85
CA GLU A 373 11.43 14.81 -2.62
C GLU A 373 10.30 14.12 -1.88
N THR A 374 9.70 14.73 -0.85
CA THR A 374 8.51 14.15 -0.20
C THR A 374 7.35 13.98 -1.20
N VAL A 375 7.11 15.00 -2.06
CA VAL A 375 6.12 14.93 -3.14
C VAL A 375 6.47 13.84 -4.16
N ARG A 376 7.74 13.73 -4.56
CA ARG A 376 8.21 12.69 -5.49
C ARG A 376 8.07 11.29 -4.91
N LYS A 377 8.34 11.11 -3.61
CA LYS A 377 8.19 9.84 -2.91
C LYS A 377 6.73 9.43 -2.81
N LEU A 378 5.83 10.35 -2.42
CA LEU A 378 4.39 10.13 -2.44
C LEU A 378 3.88 9.72 -3.83
N GLY A 379 4.33 10.41 -4.89
CA GLY A 379 3.95 10.10 -6.26
C GLY A 379 4.45 8.75 -6.79
N LYS A 380 5.35 8.06 -6.07
CA LYS A 380 5.89 6.75 -6.43
C LYS A 380 5.56 5.65 -5.41
N LEU A 381 4.85 5.98 -4.34
CA LEU A 381 4.60 5.07 -3.21
C LEU A 381 3.86 3.80 -3.65
N HIS A 382 3.00 3.93 -4.68
CA HIS A 382 2.30 2.82 -5.35
C HIS A 382 3.20 1.73 -5.94
N LEU A 383 4.48 2.05 -6.26
CA LEU A 383 5.46 1.09 -6.80
C LEU A 383 6.29 0.39 -5.73
N TYR A 384 6.26 0.90 -4.49
CA TYR A 384 7.15 0.49 -3.39
C TYR A 384 6.34 0.09 -2.15
N ASP A 385 6.21 1.00 -1.18
CA ASP A 385 5.67 0.71 0.14
C ASP A 385 4.18 0.37 0.13
N CYS A 386 3.37 1.04 -0.70
CA CYS A 386 1.97 0.65 -0.91
C CYS A 386 1.87 -0.73 -1.55
N LEU A 387 2.71 -1.02 -2.55
CA LEU A 387 2.75 -2.33 -3.21
C LEU A 387 3.06 -3.44 -2.21
N ARG A 388 4.12 -3.27 -1.41
CA ARG A 388 4.52 -4.20 -0.35
C ARG A 388 3.41 -4.38 0.67
N ALA A 389 2.98 -3.30 1.31
CA ALA A 389 1.99 -3.35 2.39
C ALA A 389 0.71 -4.03 1.92
N ASN A 390 0.21 -3.64 0.75
CA ASN A 390 -1.00 -4.21 0.17
C ASN A 390 -0.83 -5.69 -0.20
N LYS A 391 0.16 -6.02 -1.04
CA LYS A 391 0.25 -7.36 -1.65
C LYS A 391 0.81 -8.40 -0.69
N SER A 392 1.70 -8.04 0.23
CA SER A 392 2.17 -8.97 1.27
C SER A 392 1.06 -9.34 2.26
N LEU A 393 0.22 -8.38 2.66
CA LEU A 393 -0.94 -8.65 3.52
C LEU A 393 -2.01 -9.43 2.75
N ALA A 394 -2.37 -8.97 1.55
CA ALA A 394 -3.42 -9.58 0.73
C ALA A 394 -3.08 -11.00 0.26
N ALA A 395 -1.79 -11.38 0.20
CA ALA A 395 -1.36 -12.76 -0.07
C ALA A 395 -2.00 -13.81 0.86
N TRP A 396 -2.43 -13.39 2.05
CA TRP A 396 -3.10 -14.24 3.03
C TRP A 396 -4.53 -13.76 3.36
N GLY A 397 -5.13 -12.93 2.51
CA GLY A 397 -6.48 -12.41 2.74
C GLY A 397 -6.56 -11.53 3.99
N VAL A 398 -5.53 -10.72 4.23
CA VAL A 398 -5.50 -9.65 5.23
C VAL A 398 -5.51 -8.31 4.50
N GLU A 399 -6.31 -7.38 5.01
CA GLU A 399 -6.34 -5.98 4.58
C GLU A 399 -5.37 -5.12 5.37
N GLY A 400 -4.63 -4.26 4.68
CA GLY A 400 -3.77 -3.26 5.29
C GLY A 400 -4.34 -1.86 5.09
N ARG A 401 -4.50 -1.13 6.19
CA ARG A 401 -4.92 0.28 6.21
C ARG A 401 -3.77 1.17 6.66
N VAL A 402 -3.70 2.38 6.11
CA VAL A 402 -2.52 3.25 6.20
C VAL A 402 -2.96 4.69 6.53
N PRO A 403 -3.23 5.01 7.81
CA PRO A 403 -3.81 6.31 8.20
C PRO A 403 -2.95 7.52 7.83
N PHE A 404 -1.62 7.38 7.78
CA PHE A 404 -0.74 8.44 7.29
C PHE A 404 -1.00 8.81 5.82
N LEU A 405 -1.62 7.94 5.03
CA LEU A 405 -1.98 8.21 3.63
C LEU A 405 -3.47 8.54 3.46
N ASP A 406 -4.21 8.79 4.53
CA ASP A 406 -5.57 9.33 4.46
C ASP A 406 -5.58 10.66 3.68
N LYS A 407 -6.59 10.84 2.82
CA LYS A 407 -6.67 11.97 1.89
C LYS A 407 -6.69 13.32 2.61
N GLU A 408 -7.45 13.42 3.70
CA GLU A 408 -7.58 14.66 4.48
C GLU A 408 -6.35 14.89 5.36
N PHE A 409 -5.81 13.83 5.96
CA PHE A 409 -4.57 13.95 6.73
C PHE A 409 -3.39 14.39 5.86
N LEU A 410 -3.30 13.90 4.61
CA LEU A 410 -2.29 14.36 3.65
C LEU A 410 -2.39 15.87 3.39
N ASP A 411 -3.59 16.42 3.29
CA ASP A 411 -3.78 17.85 3.06
C ASP A 411 -3.28 18.69 4.25
N VAL A 412 -3.42 18.22 5.49
CA VAL A 412 -2.84 18.86 6.67
C VAL A 412 -1.32 18.67 6.68
N ALA A 413 -0.87 17.42 6.62
CA ALA A 413 0.54 17.07 6.78
C ALA A 413 1.43 17.67 5.69
N MET A 414 0.97 17.73 4.44
CA MET A 414 1.74 18.27 3.32
C MET A 414 1.71 19.80 3.22
N ARG A 415 0.80 20.47 3.93
CA ARG A 415 0.77 21.95 4.04
C ARG A 415 1.66 22.49 5.15
N ILE A 416 2.16 21.67 6.07
CA ILE A 416 3.16 22.08 7.06
C ILE A 416 4.40 22.62 6.33
N ASN A 417 4.94 23.74 6.81
CA ASN A 417 6.18 24.31 6.28
C ASN A 417 7.28 23.25 6.19
N PRO A 418 7.88 23.01 5.00
CA PRO A 418 8.89 21.98 4.86
C PRO A 418 10.14 22.21 5.73
N GLU A 419 10.47 23.46 6.08
CA GLU A 419 11.58 23.76 7.00
C GLU A 419 11.31 23.21 8.41
N GLU A 420 10.05 23.17 8.86
CA GLU A 420 9.68 22.60 10.16
C GLU A 420 9.87 21.08 10.22
N LYS A 421 9.78 20.40 9.07
CA LYS A 421 9.97 18.95 8.92
C LYS A 421 11.44 18.54 8.85
N MET A 422 12.35 19.45 8.50
CA MET A 422 13.77 19.11 8.32
C MET A 422 14.45 18.74 9.65
N ALA A 423 15.29 17.71 9.61
CA ALA A 423 16.17 17.32 10.71
C ALA A 423 17.38 18.28 10.84
N LYS A 424 17.14 19.52 11.25
CA LYS A 424 18.16 20.58 11.45
C LYS A 424 18.02 21.19 12.84
N ASN A 425 19.04 21.94 13.27
CA ASN A 425 19.01 22.74 14.52
C ASN A 425 18.70 21.90 15.78
N GLY A 426 19.26 20.70 15.88
CA GLY A 426 19.04 19.78 17.01
C GLY A 426 17.74 18.96 16.92
N ARG A 427 16.96 19.09 15.83
CA ARG A 427 15.80 18.25 15.56
C ARG A 427 16.21 16.93 14.90
N MET A 428 15.50 15.86 15.25
CA MET A 428 15.60 14.53 14.65
C MET A 428 14.65 14.40 13.46
N GLU A 429 14.81 13.40 12.60
CA GLU A 429 13.82 13.10 11.55
C GLU A 429 12.41 12.95 12.14
N LYS A 430 11.40 13.45 11.41
CA LYS A 430 9.99 13.44 11.84
C LYS A 430 9.75 14.14 13.18
N TRP A 431 10.55 15.16 13.52
CA TRP A 431 10.41 15.91 14.78
C TRP A 431 8.98 16.39 15.05
N VAL A 432 8.29 16.89 14.02
CA VAL A 432 6.89 17.35 14.12
C VAL A 432 5.94 16.24 14.58
N VAL A 433 6.12 15.00 14.11
CA VAL A 433 5.33 13.82 14.55
C VAL A 433 5.72 13.43 15.97
N ARG A 434 7.02 13.39 16.27
CA ARG A 434 7.52 13.07 17.62
C ARG A 434 6.92 14.00 18.66
N LYS A 435 6.91 15.31 18.38
CA LYS A 435 6.31 16.33 19.25
C LYS A 435 4.80 16.22 19.34
N ALA A 436 4.12 16.00 18.23
CA ALA A 436 2.68 15.85 18.22
C ALA A 436 2.16 14.65 19.02
N PHE A 437 2.99 13.63 19.30
CA PHE A 437 2.56 12.39 19.98
C PHE A 437 3.48 11.95 21.13
N GLU A 438 4.30 12.83 21.69
CA GLU A 438 5.28 12.45 22.73
C GLU A 438 4.63 11.93 24.03
N ASP A 439 3.41 12.35 24.30
CA ASP A 439 2.58 11.92 25.44
C ASP A 439 1.91 10.55 25.24
N TYR A 440 1.91 10.00 24.02
CA TYR A 440 1.21 8.75 23.70
C TYR A 440 2.12 7.52 23.86
N LEU A 441 3.43 7.74 23.97
CA LEU A 441 4.44 6.70 23.82
C LEU A 441 5.53 6.86 24.89
N PRO A 442 6.28 5.78 25.21
CA PRO A 442 7.47 5.89 26.04
C PRO A 442 8.51 6.81 25.40
N GLU A 443 9.16 7.67 26.18
CA GLU A 443 10.21 8.60 25.70
C GLU A 443 11.30 7.88 24.88
N SER A 444 11.70 6.67 25.31
CA SER A 444 12.69 5.83 24.62
C SER A 444 12.27 5.38 23.21
N VAL A 445 10.99 5.47 22.88
CA VAL A 445 10.44 5.15 21.55
C VAL A 445 10.22 6.43 20.76
N VAL A 446 9.66 7.47 21.40
CA VAL A 446 9.45 8.80 20.80
C VAL A 446 10.73 9.38 20.23
N TRP A 447 11.87 9.15 20.86
CA TRP A 447 13.18 9.68 20.43
C TRP A 447 14.16 8.62 19.94
N ARG A 448 13.66 7.42 19.57
CA ARG A 448 14.47 6.38 18.90
C ARG A 448 14.77 6.82 17.46
N GLN A 449 16.04 6.76 17.07
CA GLN A 449 16.46 7.02 15.69
C GLN A 449 15.87 5.96 14.74
N LYS A 450 15.60 6.36 13.49
CA LYS A 450 15.05 5.47 12.46
C LYS A 450 15.95 4.25 12.19
N GLU A 451 15.38 3.07 12.39
CA GLU A 451 15.88 1.79 11.90
C GLU A 451 15.10 1.38 10.62
N GLN A 452 15.81 0.84 9.63
CA GLN A 452 15.17 0.33 8.41
C GLN A 452 14.57 -1.04 8.67
N PHE A 453 13.40 -1.32 8.11
CA PHE A 453 12.64 -2.53 8.42
C PHE A 453 13.45 -3.82 8.17
N SER A 454 14.15 -3.90 7.02
CA SER A 454 14.96 -5.07 6.68
C SER A 454 16.16 -5.31 7.58
N ASP A 455 16.68 -4.26 8.25
CA ASP A 455 17.77 -4.36 9.22
C ASP A 455 17.22 -4.65 10.64
N GLY A 456 16.12 -3.99 11.01
CA GLY A 456 15.45 -4.12 12.31
C GLY A 456 14.82 -5.49 12.56
N VAL A 457 14.44 -6.22 11.51
CA VAL A 457 13.98 -7.63 11.62
C VAL A 457 15.10 -8.60 12.00
N GLY A 458 16.37 -8.19 11.88
CA GLY A 458 17.54 -8.94 12.33
C GLY A 458 18.62 -9.04 11.25
N TYR A 459 19.85 -8.64 11.60
CA TYR A 459 20.97 -8.48 10.67
C TYR A 459 21.32 -9.74 9.86
N ASN A 460 21.14 -10.93 10.44
CA ASN A 460 21.43 -12.21 9.77
C ASN A 460 20.52 -12.50 8.56
N TRP A 461 19.37 -11.83 8.44
CA TRP A 461 18.46 -12.01 7.31
C TRP A 461 19.12 -11.61 5.98
N ILE A 462 19.55 -10.35 5.89
CA ILE A 462 20.15 -9.80 4.66
C ILE A 462 21.48 -10.50 4.35
N ASP A 463 22.30 -10.75 5.38
CA ASP A 463 23.63 -11.34 5.17
C ASP A 463 23.52 -12.78 4.64
N SER A 464 22.56 -13.57 5.14
CA SER A 464 22.30 -14.93 4.64
C SER A 464 21.71 -14.94 3.22
N LEU A 465 20.85 -13.97 2.92
CA LEU A 465 20.26 -13.80 1.59
C LEU A 465 21.33 -13.45 0.55
N LYS A 466 22.23 -12.52 0.88
CA LYS A 466 23.40 -12.18 0.04
C LYS A 466 24.32 -13.39 -0.18
N ALA A 467 24.58 -14.17 0.88
CA ALA A 467 25.41 -15.38 0.79
C ALA A 467 24.78 -16.44 -0.15
N MET A 468 23.51 -16.75 0.03
CA MET A 468 22.77 -17.70 -0.82
C MET A 468 22.76 -17.26 -2.29
N VAL A 469 22.55 -15.97 -2.55
CA VAL A 469 22.59 -15.40 -3.91
C VAL A 469 23.98 -15.52 -4.52
N ALA A 470 25.04 -15.26 -3.76
CA ALA A 470 26.41 -15.33 -4.26
C ALA A 470 26.81 -16.73 -4.75
N GLU A 471 26.21 -17.78 -4.16
CA GLU A 471 26.38 -19.17 -4.59
C GLU A 471 25.60 -19.49 -5.88
N LYS A 472 24.48 -18.81 -6.13
CA LYS A 472 23.57 -19.09 -7.25
C LYS A 472 23.78 -18.23 -8.49
N VAL A 473 24.41 -17.07 -8.36
CA VAL A 473 24.62 -16.13 -9.47
C VAL A 473 26.12 -15.89 -9.67
N THR A 474 26.64 -16.40 -10.79
CA THR A 474 28.05 -16.27 -11.15
C THR A 474 28.35 -14.92 -11.81
N ASP A 475 29.64 -14.55 -11.85
CA ASP A 475 30.07 -13.33 -12.55
C ASP A 475 29.85 -13.43 -14.07
N GLU A 476 29.89 -14.64 -14.63
CA GLU A 476 29.56 -14.91 -16.03
C GLU A 476 28.06 -14.68 -16.33
N MET A 477 27.17 -15.07 -15.41
CA MET A 477 25.74 -14.77 -15.52
C MET A 477 25.50 -13.25 -15.50
N MET A 478 26.23 -12.52 -14.66
CA MET A 478 26.15 -11.06 -14.59
C MET A 478 26.69 -10.39 -15.85
N SER A 479 27.81 -10.85 -16.41
CA SER A 479 28.42 -10.25 -17.61
C SER A 479 27.55 -10.39 -18.87
N THR A 480 26.68 -11.40 -18.89
CA THR A 480 25.74 -11.68 -19.98
C THR A 480 24.29 -11.25 -19.69
N SER A 481 24.04 -10.63 -18.52
CA SER A 481 22.70 -10.25 -18.03
C SER A 481 21.87 -9.46 -19.05
N LYS A 482 22.46 -8.51 -19.77
CA LYS A 482 21.80 -7.68 -20.79
C LYS A 482 21.15 -8.48 -21.93
N TYR A 483 21.68 -9.66 -22.24
CA TYR A 483 21.13 -10.53 -23.29
C TYR A 483 19.95 -11.36 -22.79
N ARG A 484 19.94 -11.70 -21.49
CA ARG A 484 18.85 -12.43 -20.85
C ARG A 484 17.72 -11.51 -20.40
N PHE A 485 18.06 -10.32 -19.93
CA PHE A 485 17.15 -9.31 -19.37
C PHE A 485 17.36 -7.97 -20.07
N PRO A 486 16.83 -7.80 -21.29
CA PRO A 486 16.99 -6.56 -22.06
C PRO A 486 16.22 -5.38 -21.46
N ILE A 487 15.06 -5.64 -20.85
CA ILE A 487 14.29 -4.65 -20.10
C ILE A 487 14.82 -4.62 -18.67
N ASN A 488 15.25 -3.46 -18.18
CA ASN A 488 15.74 -3.28 -16.80
C ASN A 488 16.79 -4.33 -16.43
N THR A 489 17.96 -4.29 -17.09
CA THR A 489 19.04 -5.25 -16.85
C THR A 489 19.50 -5.19 -15.39
N PRO A 490 19.55 -6.32 -14.65
CA PRO A 490 19.95 -6.33 -13.25
C PRO A 490 21.33 -5.74 -12.99
N MET A 491 21.43 -4.88 -11.98
CA MET A 491 22.66 -4.18 -11.59
C MET A 491 23.44 -4.90 -10.48
N SER A 492 22.85 -5.92 -9.86
CA SER A 492 23.47 -6.74 -8.82
C SER A 492 23.12 -8.23 -8.96
N LYS A 493 23.91 -9.11 -8.31
CA LYS A 493 23.62 -10.55 -8.27
C LYS A 493 22.27 -10.85 -7.62
N GLU A 494 21.90 -10.08 -6.60
CA GLU A 494 20.64 -10.27 -5.87
C GLU A 494 19.44 -9.86 -6.72
N GLU A 495 19.54 -8.70 -7.39
CA GLU A 495 18.54 -8.30 -8.37
C GLU A 495 18.45 -9.30 -9.53
N TYR A 496 19.57 -9.85 -10.00
CA TYR A 496 19.56 -10.91 -11.03
C TYR A 496 18.80 -12.15 -10.55
N PHE A 497 19.02 -12.56 -9.30
CA PHE A 497 18.34 -13.70 -8.70
C PHE A 497 16.82 -13.46 -8.62
N TYR A 498 16.39 -12.30 -8.12
CA TYR A 498 14.97 -11.94 -8.06
C TYR A 498 14.36 -11.78 -9.44
N ARG A 499 15.07 -11.14 -10.38
CA ARG A 499 14.62 -10.99 -11.75
C ARG A 499 14.46 -12.34 -12.47
N SER A 500 15.34 -13.30 -12.18
CA SER A 500 15.21 -14.66 -12.71
C SER A 500 13.91 -15.31 -12.23
N ILE A 501 13.61 -15.24 -10.93
CA ILE A 501 12.36 -15.76 -10.36
C ILE A 501 11.14 -15.02 -10.94
N PHE A 502 11.21 -13.69 -11.01
CA PHE A 502 10.14 -12.87 -11.58
C PHE A 502 9.84 -13.28 -13.02
N THR A 503 10.86 -13.44 -13.87
CA THR A 503 10.68 -13.84 -15.27
C THR A 503 10.13 -15.27 -15.42
N GLU A 504 10.40 -16.16 -14.46
CA GLU A 504 9.76 -17.49 -14.44
C GLU A 504 8.26 -17.42 -14.15
N HIS A 505 7.81 -16.46 -13.33
CA HIS A 505 6.39 -16.25 -13.04
C HIS A 505 5.69 -15.38 -14.09
N PHE A 506 6.40 -14.36 -14.59
CA PHE A 506 5.90 -13.29 -15.45
C PHE A 506 6.89 -13.10 -16.62
N PRO A 507 6.83 -13.98 -17.63
CA PRO A 507 7.79 -13.99 -18.72
C PRO A 507 7.65 -12.82 -19.71
N SER A 508 6.54 -12.08 -19.71
CA SER A 508 6.33 -10.98 -20.66
C SER A 508 7.20 -9.74 -20.38
N ASP A 509 7.66 -9.08 -21.46
CA ASP A 509 8.35 -7.79 -21.35
C ASP A 509 7.45 -6.71 -20.75
N SER A 510 6.14 -6.74 -21.05
CA SER A 510 5.16 -5.82 -20.45
C SER A 510 5.14 -5.93 -18.92
N ALA A 511 5.21 -7.15 -18.39
CA ALA A 511 5.28 -7.33 -16.94
C ALA A 511 6.57 -6.76 -16.36
N ALA A 512 7.71 -7.02 -17.00
CA ALA A 512 8.99 -6.47 -16.56
C ALA A 512 9.04 -4.93 -16.59
N SER A 513 8.38 -4.31 -17.56
CA SER A 513 8.27 -2.85 -17.71
C SER A 513 7.42 -2.18 -16.63
N CYS A 514 6.55 -2.92 -15.93
CA CYS A 514 5.77 -2.39 -14.81
C CYS A 514 6.61 -2.20 -13.53
N VAL A 515 7.82 -2.76 -13.47
CA VAL A 515 8.68 -2.70 -12.29
C VAL A 515 9.72 -1.58 -12.48
N PRO A 516 9.82 -0.61 -11.56
CA PRO A 516 10.84 0.41 -11.65
C PRO A 516 12.23 -0.18 -11.41
N SER A 517 13.20 0.24 -12.21
CA SER A 517 14.61 -0.15 -12.06
C SER A 517 15.47 1.10 -12.17
N VAL A 518 15.65 1.78 -11.04
CA VAL A 518 16.44 3.01 -10.95
C VAL A 518 17.48 2.91 -9.84
N PRO A 519 18.65 3.55 -9.97
CA PRO A 519 19.62 3.63 -8.89
C PRO A 519 19.00 4.24 -7.63
N SER A 520 19.22 3.62 -6.48
CA SER A 520 18.73 4.08 -5.19
C SER A 520 19.73 3.76 -4.08
N ILE A 521 19.62 4.49 -2.98
CA ILE A 521 20.30 4.16 -1.72
C ILE A 521 19.23 4.00 -0.67
N ALA A 522 19.21 2.82 -0.05
CA ALA A 522 18.08 2.43 0.79
C ALA A 522 16.72 2.65 0.10
N CYS A 523 15.89 3.53 0.67
CA CYS A 523 14.55 3.87 0.17
C CYS A 523 14.52 5.18 -0.65
N SER A 524 15.68 5.73 -1.01
CA SER A 524 15.79 7.02 -1.70
C SER A 524 15.36 6.96 -3.16
N THR A 525 14.99 8.11 -3.73
CA THR A 525 14.99 8.26 -5.19
C THR A 525 16.39 8.58 -5.70
N PRO A 526 16.63 8.57 -7.03
CA PRO A 526 17.92 8.98 -7.60
C PRO A 526 18.36 10.40 -7.20
N ILE A 527 17.43 11.28 -6.81
CA ILE A 527 17.78 12.66 -6.43
C ILE A 527 18.70 12.71 -5.22
N ALA A 528 18.60 11.74 -4.31
CA ALA A 528 19.43 11.72 -3.11
C ALA A 528 20.91 11.60 -3.47
N LEU A 529 21.25 10.94 -4.58
CA LEU A 529 22.62 10.83 -5.10
C LEU A 529 23.22 12.19 -5.51
N GLU A 530 22.38 13.20 -5.71
CA GLU A 530 22.79 14.56 -6.02
C GLU A 530 23.11 15.37 -4.76
N TRP A 531 22.56 14.99 -3.60
CA TRP A 531 22.66 15.75 -2.35
C TRP A 531 23.97 15.53 -1.58
N ASP A 532 24.56 14.34 -1.69
CA ASP A 532 25.82 14.04 -1.01
C ASP A 532 26.71 13.17 -1.92
N ALA A 533 27.99 13.55 -2.08
CA ALA A 533 28.92 12.82 -2.94
C ALA A 533 29.24 11.42 -2.41
N SER A 534 29.15 11.18 -1.10
CA SER A 534 29.39 9.87 -0.49
C SER A 534 28.37 8.81 -0.90
N PHE A 535 27.15 9.25 -1.24
CA PHE A 535 26.08 8.39 -1.74
C PHE A 535 26.41 7.77 -3.10
N ARG A 536 27.07 8.52 -3.99
CA ARG A 536 27.40 8.02 -5.35
C ARG A 536 28.33 6.80 -5.35
N ASN A 537 29.10 6.60 -4.28
CA ASN A 537 30.10 5.54 -4.17
C ASN A 537 29.65 4.36 -3.28
N ASN A 538 28.42 4.38 -2.74
CA ASN A 538 27.92 3.35 -1.82
C ASN A 538 26.46 2.96 -2.16
N ALA A 539 26.29 2.18 -3.22
CA ALA A 539 25.00 1.71 -3.72
C ALA A 539 24.50 0.44 -3.00
N ASP A 540 24.55 0.38 -1.67
CA ASP A 540 23.88 -0.69 -0.91
C ASP A 540 22.44 -0.23 -0.55
N PRO A 541 21.39 -0.98 -0.93
CA PRO A 541 20.00 -0.66 -0.58
C PRO A 541 19.66 -0.95 0.90
N SER A 542 20.61 -1.33 1.76
CA SER A 542 20.41 -1.39 3.21
C SER A 542 20.68 -0.06 3.91
N GLY A 543 20.20 0.09 5.15
CA GLY A 543 20.44 1.30 5.96
C GLY A 543 21.90 1.50 6.34
N ARG A 544 22.71 0.46 6.17
CA ARG A 544 24.16 0.46 6.36
C ARG A 544 24.87 1.47 5.45
N SER A 545 24.28 1.80 4.30
CA SER A 545 24.82 2.77 3.35
C SER A 545 24.82 4.23 3.85
N VAL A 546 24.01 4.54 4.88
CA VAL A 546 23.89 5.90 5.47
C VAL A 546 24.57 5.97 6.85
N GLY A 547 25.57 5.12 7.11
CA GLY A 547 26.22 4.95 8.42
C GLY A 547 26.85 6.19 9.04
N SER A 548 27.07 7.29 8.29
CA SER A 548 27.56 8.56 8.84
C SER A 548 26.53 9.33 9.68
N VAL A 549 25.25 8.94 9.60
CA VAL A 549 24.13 9.56 10.34
C VAL A 549 23.62 8.66 11.47
N HIS A 550 23.85 7.34 11.38
CA HIS A 550 23.34 6.37 12.35
C HIS A 550 24.28 6.24 13.56
N LEU A 551 23.86 6.76 14.72
CA LEU A 551 24.75 6.92 15.88
C LEU A 551 24.97 5.62 16.69
N GLU A 552 24.00 4.69 16.68
CA GLU A 552 24.02 3.50 17.54
C GLU A 552 24.10 2.14 16.81
N GLY A 553 24.07 2.11 15.47
CA GLY A 553 23.69 0.91 14.71
C GLY A 553 24.83 0.00 14.23
N TYR A 554 26.09 0.45 14.28
CA TYR A 554 27.19 -0.25 13.60
C TYR A 554 28.49 -0.32 14.42
N GLU A 555 28.40 -0.48 15.74
CA GLU A 555 29.57 -0.99 16.47
C GLU A 555 29.88 -2.38 15.93
N LYS A 556 31.07 -2.53 15.31
CA LYS A 556 31.60 -3.83 14.88
C LYS A 556 31.61 -4.79 16.08
N LYS A 557 30.63 -5.68 16.16
CA LYS A 557 30.70 -6.88 16.99
C LYS A 557 31.24 -8.03 16.17
#